data_AF-A0A6F8V8C8-F1
#
_entry.id   AF-A0A6F8V8C8-F1
#
_cell.length_a   1.000
_cell.length_b   1.000
_cell.length_c   1.000
_cell.angle_alpha   90.00
_cell.angle_beta   90.00
_cell.angle_gamma   90.00
#
_symmetry.space_group_name_H-M   'P 1'
#
loop_
_entity.id
_entity.type
_entity.pdbx_description
1 polymer ?
#
loop_
_entity_poly.entity_id
_entity_poly.type
_entity_poly.pdbx_seq_one_letter_code
_entity_poly.pdbx_strand_id
1 'polypeptide(L)'
;MQKRSYTQDAAMPAGRNSSDIGVIMKPEGSMKICVLNGSRQVDKVVGGEWQTQKVLPEAGLPKGIYQLSEAQQASKNVYPHSHVGQVLHVDDRHVYQLSQKGLVQHNRNAWEKEPVVGQNYEVAYSRGVGKVKSELTQDEAQKLNNSQSKSRSL
;
A
#
# COMPACT_ATOMS: atom_id res chain seq x y z
N MET A 1 13.63 41.51 -41.75
CA MET A 1 13.70 40.07 -41.44
C MET A 1 14.99 39.80 -40.67
N GLN A 2 14.94 39.72 -39.34
CA GLN A 2 16.08 39.35 -38.50
C GLN A 2 15.95 37.88 -38.09
N LYS A 3 16.89 37.04 -38.53
CA LYS A 3 17.01 35.66 -38.07
C LYS A 3 17.65 35.66 -36.68
N ARG A 4 16.90 35.24 -35.66
CA ARG A 4 17.45 34.90 -34.34
C ARG A 4 18.07 33.51 -34.42
N SER A 5 19.39 33.44 -34.42
CA SER A 5 20.16 32.24 -34.14
C SER A 5 20.16 32.02 -32.62
N TYR A 6 19.49 30.96 -32.14
CA TYR A 6 19.62 30.48 -30.77
C TYR A 6 20.90 29.64 -30.69
N THR A 7 21.89 30.15 -29.97
CA THR A 7 23.04 29.39 -29.50
C THR A 7 22.57 28.33 -28.50
N GLN A 8 22.79 27.08 -28.86
CA GLN A 8 22.52 25.89 -28.09
C GLN A 8 23.66 25.70 -27.08
N ASP A 9 23.63 26.44 -25.97
CA ASP A 9 24.52 26.23 -24.83
C ASP A 9 23.81 26.66 -23.53
N ALA A 10 22.76 25.91 -23.17
CA ALA A 10 22.31 25.86 -21.79
C ALA A 10 22.68 24.48 -21.26
N ALA A 11 23.83 24.41 -20.60
CA ALA A 11 24.19 23.26 -19.79
C ALA A 11 23.00 22.90 -18.89
N MET A 12 22.51 21.67 -19.05
CA MET A 12 21.50 21.10 -18.15
C MET A 12 22.01 21.26 -16.72
N PRO A 13 21.23 21.85 -15.79
CA PRO A 13 21.68 21.90 -14.40
C PRO A 13 21.87 20.47 -13.91
N ALA A 14 23.07 20.23 -13.38
CA ALA A 14 23.49 18.98 -12.76
C ALA A 14 22.40 18.46 -11.82
N GLY A 15 22.21 17.13 -11.84
CA GLY A 15 21.19 16.41 -11.09
C GLY A 15 20.98 16.99 -9.70
N ARG A 16 19.75 17.43 -9.43
CA ARG A 16 19.34 17.74 -8.06
C ARG A 16 19.44 16.44 -7.29
N ASN A 17 20.41 16.35 -6.39
CA ASN A 17 20.54 15.22 -5.50
C ASN A 17 19.25 15.11 -4.68
N SER A 18 18.48 14.04 -4.89
CA SER A 18 17.17 13.82 -4.26
C SER A 18 17.24 13.58 -2.74
N SER A 19 18.44 13.63 -2.15
CA SER A 19 18.70 13.55 -0.72
C SER A 19 18.29 14.80 0.08
N ASP A 20 18.13 15.95 -0.58
CA ASP A 20 17.89 17.24 0.11
C ASP A 20 16.40 17.53 0.37
N ILE A 21 15.51 16.76 -0.26
CA ILE A 21 14.09 16.70 0.06
C ILE A 21 13.94 15.39 0.82
N GLY A 22 13.38 15.36 2.03
CA GLY A 22 13.32 14.18 2.94
C GLY A 22 12.59 12.91 2.44
N VAL A 23 12.68 12.62 1.15
CA VAL A 23 12.25 11.42 0.47
C VAL A 23 13.31 10.35 0.73
N ILE A 24 12.99 9.42 1.63
CA ILE A 24 13.79 8.21 1.81
C ILE A 24 13.71 7.41 0.49
N MET A 25 14.82 7.39 -0.24
CA MET A 25 14.95 6.58 -1.45
C MET A 25 15.03 5.10 -1.06
N LYS A 26 14.11 4.30 -1.60
CA LYS A 26 14.05 2.85 -1.35
C LYS A 26 14.73 2.11 -2.51
N PRO A 27 15.10 0.82 -2.35
CA PRO A 27 15.69 0.04 -3.42
C PRO A 27 14.84 0.05 -4.69
N GLU A 28 15.49 -0.11 -5.84
CA GLU A 28 14.84 -0.19 -7.16
C GLU A 28 13.66 -1.18 -7.14
N GLY A 29 12.54 -0.78 -7.74
CA GLY A 29 11.33 -1.58 -7.80
C GLY A 29 10.46 -1.56 -6.54
N SER A 30 10.89 -0.87 -5.46
CA SER A 30 10.05 -0.64 -4.28
C SER A 30 8.77 0.10 -4.68
N MET A 31 7.66 -0.25 -4.02
CA MET A 31 6.35 0.34 -4.30
C MET A 31 5.77 1.01 -3.06
N LYS A 32 5.03 2.09 -3.28
CA LYS A 32 4.23 2.76 -2.25
C LYS A 32 2.88 3.19 -2.80
N ILE A 33 1.93 3.34 -1.88
CA ILE A 33 0.61 3.85 -2.16
C ILE A 33 0.43 5.18 -1.45
N CYS A 34 0.22 6.26 -2.20
CA CYS A 34 -0.02 7.59 -1.66
C CYS A 34 -1.50 7.92 -1.79
N VAL A 35 -2.21 8.04 -0.66
CA VAL A 35 -3.62 8.45 -0.62
C VAL A 35 -3.68 9.90 -0.18
N LEU A 36 -4.02 10.78 -1.12
CA LEU A 36 -4.16 12.22 -0.87
C LEU A 36 -5.10 12.86 -1.89
N ASN A 37 -5.75 13.95 -1.45
CA ASN A 37 -6.57 14.81 -2.30
C ASN A 37 -7.63 14.08 -3.15
N GLY A 38 -8.38 13.12 -2.57
CA GLY A 38 -9.42 12.41 -3.32
C GLY A 38 -8.91 11.26 -4.20
N SER A 39 -7.60 11.01 -4.19
CA SER A 39 -6.96 10.05 -5.09
C SER A 39 -5.99 9.11 -4.37
N ARG A 40 -5.71 8.00 -5.04
CA ARG A 40 -4.68 7.03 -4.66
C ARG A 40 -3.68 6.89 -5.80
N GLN A 41 -2.42 7.20 -5.53
CA GLN A 41 -1.31 7.07 -6.46
C GLN A 41 -0.54 5.78 -6.15
N VAL A 42 -0.19 5.03 -7.20
CA VAL A 42 0.71 3.89 -7.13
C VAL A 42 2.06 4.36 -7.65
N ASP A 43 3.03 4.48 -6.76
CA ASP A 43 4.38 4.93 -7.10
C ASP A 43 5.35 3.76 -7.01
N LYS A 44 6.35 3.77 -7.89
CA LYS A 44 7.43 2.78 -7.94
C LYS A 44 8.77 3.48 -8.05
N VAL A 45 9.80 2.94 -7.40
CA VAL A 45 11.18 3.38 -7.63
C VAL A 45 11.64 2.84 -8.99
N VAL A 46 11.94 3.76 -9.90
CA VAL A 46 12.46 3.50 -11.25
C VAL A 46 13.68 4.38 -11.49
N GLY A 47 14.81 3.78 -11.79
CA GLY A 47 16.07 4.52 -11.98
C GLY A 47 16.52 5.24 -10.70
N GLY A 48 16.20 4.66 -9.53
CA GLY A 48 16.49 5.28 -8.25
C GLY A 48 15.62 6.47 -7.87
N GLU A 49 14.53 6.75 -8.60
CA GLU A 49 13.57 7.82 -8.30
C GLU A 49 12.13 7.30 -8.15
N TRP A 50 11.33 7.91 -7.28
CA TRP A 50 9.90 7.59 -7.19
C TRP A 50 9.16 8.15 -8.41
N GLN A 51 8.53 7.27 -9.18
CA GLN A 51 7.70 7.63 -10.33
C GLN A 51 6.27 7.12 -10.14
N THR A 52 5.30 8.00 -10.33
CA THR A 52 3.87 7.64 -10.32
C THR A 52 3.54 6.80 -11.55
N GLN A 53 3.14 5.56 -11.31
CA GLN A 53 2.76 4.60 -12.34
C GLN A 53 1.28 4.74 -12.70
N LYS A 54 0.44 5.03 -11.70
CA LYS A 54 -1.01 5.12 -11.88
C LYS A 54 -1.64 6.04 -10.84
N VAL A 55 -2.69 6.74 -11.24
CA VAL A 55 -3.58 7.49 -10.33
C VAL A 55 -4.97 6.84 -10.40
N LEU A 56 -5.55 6.56 -9.24
CA LEU A 56 -6.82 5.87 -9.06
C LEU A 56 -7.71 6.66 -8.08
N PRO A 57 -9.02 6.39 -8.02
CA PRO A 57 -9.89 6.93 -6.97
C PRO A 57 -9.40 6.55 -5.56
N GLU A 58 -9.63 7.41 -4.56
CA GLU A 58 -9.30 7.17 -3.15
C GLU A 58 -9.96 5.92 -2.57
N ALA A 59 -11.13 5.53 -3.09
CA ALA A 59 -11.88 4.34 -2.67
C ALA A 59 -12.18 4.30 -1.15
N GLY A 60 -12.35 5.47 -0.51
CA GLY A 60 -12.62 5.57 0.93
C GLY A 60 -11.48 5.12 1.82
N LEU A 61 -10.25 5.05 1.28
CA LEU A 61 -9.06 4.74 2.06
C LEU A 61 -8.61 5.96 2.88
N PRO A 62 -8.03 5.74 4.08
CA PRO A 62 -7.45 6.83 4.85
C PRO A 62 -6.28 7.49 4.12
N LYS A 63 -6.14 8.81 4.31
CA LYS A 63 -5.02 9.58 3.77
C LYS A 63 -3.70 9.12 4.40
N GLY A 64 -2.66 9.01 3.58
CA GLY A 64 -1.35 8.59 4.05
C GLY A 64 -0.43 8.09 2.93
N ILE A 65 0.82 7.81 3.30
CA ILE A 65 1.81 7.18 2.42
C ILE A 65 2.11 5.80 3.00
N TYR A 66 1.84 4.75 2.22
CA TYR A 66 1.94 3.37 2.64
C TYR A 66 3.04 2.66 1.86
N GLN A 67 4.17 2.39 2.51
CA GLN A 67 5.30 1.67 1.92
C GLN A 67 5.00 0.17 1.87
N LEU A 68 4.84 -0.40 0.67
CA LEU A 68 4.45 -1.81 0.54
C LEU A 68 5.57 -2.75 1.02
N SER A 69 6.83 -2.33 0.95
CA SER A 69 7.99 -3.08 1.45
C SER A 69 8.02 -3.24 2.98
N GLU A 70 7.29 -2.39 3.71
CA GLU A 70 7.23 -2.42 5.18
C GLU A 70 6.04 -3.24 5.70
N ALA A 71 5.23 -3.80 4.79
CA ALA A 71 4.08 -4.61 5.14
C ALA A 71 4.52 -5.87 5.91
N GLN A 72 3.82 -6.16 7.01
CA GLN A 72 4.00 -7.41 7.73
C GLN A 72 3.43 -8.56 6.92
N GLN A 73 4.26 -9.54 6.58
CA GLN A 73 3.82 -10.73 5.87
C GLN A 73 3.01 -11.64 6.81
N ALA A 74 1.70 -11.78 6.56
CA ALA A 74 0.79 -12.52 7.43
C ALA A 74 1.14 -14.01 7.55
N SER A 75 1.64 -14.63 6.47
CA SER A 75 1.99 -16.05 6.44
C SER A 75 3.19 -16.43 7.32
N LYS A 76 3.97 -15.46 7.83
CA LYS A 76 5.12 -15.75 8.70
C LYS A 76 4.72 -16.26 10.08
N ASN A 77 3.50 -15.98 10.53
CA ASN A 77 3.03 -16.47 11.82
C ASN A 77 2.31 -17.81 11.65
N VAL A 78 2.77 -18.81 12.41
CA VAL A 78 2.30 -20.19 12.34
C VAL A 78 1.07 -20.41 13.23
N TYR A 79 0.91 -19.60 14.28
CA TYR A 79 -0.23 -19.68 15.18
C TYR A 79 -1.50 -19.15 14.52
N PRO A 80 -2.69 -19.66 14.88
CA PRO A 80 -3.94 -19.11 14.37
C PRO A 80 -4.10 -17.63 14.71
N HIS A 81 -4.41 -16.82 13.72
CA HIS A 81 -4.72 -15.40 13.89
C HIS A 81 -5.60 -14.90 12.76
N SER A 82 -6.13 -13.69 12.91
CA SER A 82 -6.94 -13.01 11.91
C SER A 82 -6.49 -11.56 11.74
N HIS A 83 -6.69 -11.04 10.54
CA HIS A 83 -6.49 -9.63 10.20
C HIS A 83 -7.80 -9.05 9.71
N VAL A 84 -8.18 -7.89 10.27
CA VAL A 84 -9.42 -7.19 9.94
C VAL A 84 -9.06 -5.77 9.49
N GLY A 85 -9.67 -5.34 8.39
CA GLY A 85 -9.54 -3.98 7.88
C GLY A 85 -9.61 -3.86 6.37
N GLN A 86 -9.33 -2.67 5.85
CA GLN A 86 -9.55 -2.34 4.43
C GLN A 86 -8.43 -2.86 3.52
N VAL A 87 -8.78 -3.32 2.33
CA VAL A 87 -7.79 -3.60 1.28
C VAL A 87 -7.23 -2.29 0.74
N LEU A 88 -5.94 -2.06 0.94
CA LEU A 88 -5.20 -0.91 0.44
C LEU A 88 -4.88 -1.02 -1.05
N HIS A 89 -4.38 -2.18 -1.47
CA HIS A 89 -3.84 -2.41 -2.81
C HIS A 89 -3.80 -3.91 -3.13
N VAL A 90 -3.89 -4.23 -4.42
CA VAL A 90 -3.78 -5.59 -4.93
C VAL A 90 -2.80 -5.57 -6.10
N ASP A 91 -1.82 -6.46 -6.06
CA ASP A 91 -0.93 -6.78 -7.17
C ASP A 91 -1.15 -8.25 -7.60
N ASP A 92 -0.43 -8.70 -8.63
CA ASP A 92 -0.61 -10.05 -9.20
C ASP A 92 -0.39 -11.19 -8.18
N ARG A 93 0.38 -10.94 -7.13
CA ARG A 93 0.81 -11.96 -6.16
C ARG A 93 0.31 -11.70 -4.75
N HIS A 94 -0.06 -10.46 -4.43
CA HIS A 94 -0.32 -10.04 -3.06
C HIS A 94 -1.52 -9.11 -2.93
N VAL A 95 -2.14 -9.20 -1.76
CA VAL A 95 -3.14 -8.26 -1.29
C VAL A 95 -2.59 -7.56 -0.06
N TYR A 96 -2.65 -6.23 -0.05
CA TYR A 96 -2.20 -5.41 1.06
C TYR A 96 -3.40 -4.86 1.80
N GLN A 97 -3.44 -5.08 3.11
CA GLN A 97 -4.55 -4.72 3.99
C GLN A 97 -4.09 -3.76 5.08
N LEU A 98 -4.85 -2.68 5.30
CA LEU A 98 -4.70 -1.82 6.47
C LEU A 98 -5.39 -2.49 7.66
N SER A 99 -4.59 -3.07 8.55
CA SER A 99 -5.09 -3.56 9.83
C SER A 99 -4.87 -2.51 10.93
N GLN A 100 -5.49 -2.72 12.09
CA GLN A 100 -5.26 -1.88 13.27
C GLN A 100 -3.78 -1.83 13.70
N LYS A 101 -2.98 -2.84 13.35
CA LYS A 101 -1.54 -2.94 13.68
C LYS A 101 -0.63 -2.39 12.58
N GLY A 102 -1.21 -1.82 11.53
CA GLY A 102 -0.48 -1.35 10.35
C GLY A 102 -0.73 -2.20 9.12
N LEU A 103 0.17 -2.07 8.14
CA LEU A 103 0.04 -2.67 6.83
C LEU A 103 0.40 -4.17 6.87
N VAL A 104 -0.48 -5.00 6.33
CA VAL A 104 -0.31 -6.45 6.27
C VAL A 104 -0.31 -6.89 4.81
N GLN A 105 0.59 -7.79 4.46
CA GLN A 105 0.68 -8.41 3.14
C GLN A 105 0.20 -9.86 3.22
N HIS A 106 -0.69 -10.20 2.31
CA HIS A 106 -1.25 -11.53 2.15
C HIS A 106 -0.89 -12.09 0.78
N ASN A 107 -0.93 -13.41 0.65
CA ASN A 107 -0.86 -14.06 -0.67
C ASN A 107 -2.19 -13.89 -1.38
N ARG A 108 -2.18 -13.55 -2.68
CA ARG A 108 -3.37 -13.38 -3.50
C ARG A 108 -4.26 -14.63 -3.52
N ASN A 109 -3.68 -15.83 -3.35
CA ASN A 109 -4.41 -17.10 -3.30
C ASN A 109 -5.32 -17.28 -2.07
N ALA A 110 -5.23 -16.41 -1.05
CA ALA A 110 -6.16 -16.43 0.08
C ALA A 110 -7.57 -15.95 -0.31
N TRP A 111 -7.71 -15.32 -1.48
CA TRP A 111 -8.98 -14.83 -2.04
C TRP A 111 -9.41 -15.65 -3.25
N GLU A 112 -10.63 -16.18 -3.21
CA GLU A 112 -11.26 -16.87 -4.33
C GLU A 112 -11.68 -15.93 -5.47
N LYS A 113 -12.01 -14.67 -5.13
CA LYS A 113 -12.42 -13.60 -6.07
C LYS A 113 -11.49 -12.40 -5.97
N GLU A 114 -11.53 -11.49 -6.94
CA GLU A 114 -10.76 -10.25 -6.86
C GLU A 114 -11.20 -9.41 -5.66
N PRO A 115 -10.28 -9.04 -4.74
CA PRO A 115 -10.61 -8.18 -3.61
C PRO A 115 -10.98 -6.78 -4.08
N VAL A 116 -11.96 -6.16 -3.40
CA VAL A 116 -12.33 -4.77 -3.67
C VAL A 116 -11.45 -3.85 -2.80
N VAL A 117 -10.73 -2.94 -3.45
CA VAL A 117 -9.97 -1.90 -2.73
C VAL A 117 -10.92 -1.00 -1.94
N GLY A 118 -10.57 -0.68 -0.70
CA GLY A 118 -11.37 0.14 0.21
C GLY A 118 -12.39 -0.66 1.01
N GLN A 119 -12.72 -1.88 0.57
CA GLN A 119 -13.62 -2.78 1.28
C GLN A 119 -12.90 -3.45 2.45
N ASN A 120 -13.62 -3.65 3.56
CA ASN A 120 -13.10 -4.36 4.73
C ASN A 120 -13.27 -5.88 4.57
N TYR A 121 -12.26 -6.63 4.99
CA TYR A 121 -12.29 -8.09 5.05
C TYR A 121 -11.76 -8.60 6.39
N GLU A 122 -12.21 -9.78 6.80
CA GLU A 122 -11.53 -10.62 7.79
C GLU A 122 -10.77 -11.73 7.07
N VAL A 123 -9.45 -11.76 7.24
CA VAL A 123 -8.58 -12.81 6.69
C VAL A 123 -8.01 -13.63 7.83
N ALA A 124 -8.39 -14.91 7.90
CA ALA A 124 -7.93 -15.83 8.92
C ALA A 124 -6.73 -16.63 8.42
N TYR A 125 -5.78 -16.90 9.30
CA TYR A 125 -4.59 -17.70 9.04
C TYR A 125 -4.54 -18.89 9.97
N SER A 126 -4.10 -20.02 9.42
CA SER A 126 -3.74 -21.21 10.17
C SER A 126 -2.53 -21.85 9.50
N ARG A 127 -1.46 -22.12 10.27
CA ARG A 127 -0.22 -22.72 9.76
C ARG A 127 0.35 -21.98 8.53
N GLY A 128 0.29 -20.65 8.55
CA GLY A 128 0.78 -19.79 7.46
C GLY A 128 -0.11 -19.72 6.21
N VAL A 129 -1.22 -20.46 6.16
CA VAL A 129 -2.18 -20.42 5.05
C VAL A 129 -3.32 -19.46 5.39
N GLY A 130 -3.52 -18.46 4.53
CA GLY A 130 -4.59 -17.48 4.68
C GLY A 130 -5.86 -17.87 3.93
N LYS A 131 -7.02 -17.53 4.48
CA LYS A 131 -8.32 -17.62 3.82
C LYS A 131 -9.19 -16.44 4.22
N VAL A 132 -9.87 -15.83 3.25
CA VAL A 132 -10.91 -14.84 3.54
C VAL A 132 -12.06 -15.52 4.28
N LYS A 133 -12.37 -15.01 5.46
CA LYS A 133 -13.48 -15.49 6.28
C LYS A 133 -14.77 -14.74 5.99
N SER A 134 -14.68 -13.43 5.79
CA SER A 134 -15.83 -12.59 5.44
C SER A 134 -15.41 -11.26 4.81
N GLU A 135 -16.30 -10.72 3.99
CA GLU A 135 -16.35 -9.30 3.66
C GLU A 135 -17.19 -8.60 4.73
N LEU A 136 -16.77 -7.41 5.16
CA LEU A 136 -17.32 -6.72 6.32
C LEU A 136 -17.72 -5.30 5.97
N THR A 137 -18.82 -4.83 6.54
CA THR A 137 -19.11 -3.39 6.61
C THR A 137 -18.11 -2.66 7.51
N GLN A 138 -18.07 -1.33 7.43
CA GLN A 138 -17.21 -0.51 8.31
C GLN A 138 -17.52 -0.75 9.80
N ASP A 139 -18.80 -0.85 10.15
CA ASP A 139 -19.25 -1.08 11.53
C ASP A 139 -18.86 -2.46 12.06
N GLU A 140 -18.97 -3.50 11.23
CA GLU A 140 -18.57 -4.86 11.61
C GLU A 140 -17.05 -4.96 11.81
N ALA A 141 -16.27 -4.35 10.91
CA ALA A 141 -14.83 -4.28 11.05
C ALA A 141 -14.41 -3.56 12.33
N GLN A 142 -15.07 -2.45 12.68
CA GLN A 142 -14.78 -1.72 13.92
C GLN A 142 -15.13 -2.54 15.17
N LYS A 143 -16.28 -3.24 15.18
CA LYS A 143 -16.69 -4.12 16.28
C LYS A 143 -15.68 -5.26 16.50
N LEU A 144 -15.23 -5.92 15.42
CA LEU A 144 -14.26 -7.01 15.48
C LEU A 144 -12.87 -6.54 15.95
N ASN A 145 -12.40 -5.38 15.48
CA ASN A 145 -11.15 -4.82 15.98
C ASN A 145 -11.21 -4.49 17.48
N ASN A 146 -12.34 -3.94 17.95
CA ASN A 146 -12.54 -3.65 19.37
C ASN A 146 -12.56 -4.91 20.24
N SER A 147 -13.17 -6.00 19.76
CA SER A 147 -13.20 -7.27 20.51
C SER A 147 -11.82 -7.93 20.57
N GLN A 148 -11.06 -7.92 19.46
CA GLN A 148 -9.68 -8.43 19.41
C GLN A 148 -8.71 -7.62 20.27
N SER A 149 -8.96 -6.32 20.43
CA SER A 149 -8.18 -5.46 21.32
C SER A 149 -8.44 -5.77 22.79
N LYS A 150 -9.71 -5.97 23.17
CA LYS A 150 -10.11 -6.27 24.56
C LYS A 150 -9.66 -7.63 25.05
N SER A 151 -9.67 -8.65 24.20
CA SER A 151 -9.24 -10.02 24.59
C SER A 151 -7.73 -10.14 24.87
N ARG A 152 -6.94 -9.11 24.55
CA ARG A 152 -5.49 -9.07 24.79
C ARG A 152 -5.09 -8.26 26.02
N SER A 153 -6.03 -7.55 26.64
CA SER A 153 -5.79 -6.67 27.80
C SER A 153 -6.11 -7.35 29.14
N LEU A 154 -6.36 -8.65 29.13
CA LEU A 154 -6.62 -9.52 30.29
C LEU A 154 -5.60 -10.65 30.31
#